data_AF-A0A9E2YUQ0-F1
#
_entry.id   AF-A0A9E2YUQ0-F1
#
_cell.length_a   1.000
_cell.length_b   1.000
_cell.length_c   1.000
_cell.angle_alpha   90.00
_cell.angle_beta   90.00
_cell.angle_gamma   90.00
#
_symmetry.space_group_name_H-M   'P 1'
#
loop_
_entity.id
_entity.type
_entity.pdbx_description
1 polymer ?
#
loop_
_entity_poly.entity_id
_entity_poly.type
_entity_poly.pdbx_seq_one_letter_code
_entity_poly.pdbx_strand_id
1 'polypeptide(L)'
;MAEQSPLPNDAPVKTSTKPHPTVVGIGASAGALSALKRFFDHVPPDSGFAFVVVVHLSPEHKSHLADLLQLHVSFPVQQVADTTPLEPNHVYVIPPNANINTIDTHLRLSKLEEKRSQRAPIDHFFRTLAETHDGHAIGVVLTGTGSDGTLGIKDIKAKGGLVVVQDPNDAEYDGMPQSAIATGLPDLVLPLNQIPDAIMRFDRTEPRIPDAKEGEDPEQAEPVLLQRVIAQVRARTDRDFSRYKRSTILRRISRRMQLNYLEDLQTYLDRLRDQPDEVRALADDFLIT
;
A
#
# COMPACT_ATOMS: atom_id res chain seq x y z
N MET A 1 -5.78 54.97 -13.92
CA MET A 1 -4.82 54.10 -13.23
C MET A 1 -5.61 53.07 -12.45
N ALA A 2 -5.69 51.85 -12.96
CA ALA A 2 -6.26 50.71 -12.28
C ALA A 2 -5.23 49.58 -12.44
N GLU A 3 -4.54 49.26 -11.36
CA GLU A 3 -3.58 48.15 -11.29
C GLU A 3 -4.35 46.84 -11.40
N GLN A 4 -4.06 46.06 -12.43
CA GLN A 4 -4.46 44.65 -12.53
C GLN A 4 -3.47 43.83 -11.70
N SER A 5 -3.96 43.20 -10.63
CA SER A 5 -3.21 42.17 -9.91
C SER A 5 -2.98 40.95 -10.81
N PRO A 6 -1.79 40.34 -10.81
CA PRO A 6 -1.54 39.13 -11.59
C PRO A 6 -2.25 37.93 -10.97
N LEU A 7 -2.85 37.10 -11.82
CA LEU A 7 -3.47 35.82 -11.47
C LEU A 7 -2.43 34.88 -10.81
N PRO A 8 -2.86 33.98 -9.90
CA PRO A 8 -1.96 33.03 -9.26
C PRO A 8 -1.35 32.08 -10.30
N ASN A 9 -0.04 31.89 -10.16
CA ASN A 9 0.79 30.99 -10.95
C ASN A 9 0.30 29.55 -10.78
N ASP A 10 -0.36 28.99 -11.80
CA ASP A 10 -0.67 27.55 -11.88
C ASP A 10 0.65 26.78 -11.92
N ALA A 11 1.06 26.25 -10.77
CA ALA A 11 2.15 25.30 -10.72
C ALA A 11 1.76 24.07 -11.55
N PRO A 12 2.65 23.53 -12.40
CA PRO A 12 2.33 22.39 -13.24
C PRO A 12 2.02 21.17 -12.36
N VAL A 13 0.77 20.69 -12.45
CA VAL A 13 0.33 19.41 -11.87
C VAL A 13 1.21 18.31 -12.48
N LYS A 14 2.06 17.70 -11.66
CA LYS A 14 2.89 16.56 -12.05
C LYS A 14 1.96 15.38 -12.35
N THR A 15 1.67 15.14 -13.62
CA THR A 15 0.98 13.94 -14.08
C THR A 15 1.86 12.71 -13.83
N SER A 16 1.37 11.80 -13.00
CA SER A 16 1.93 10.46 -12.75
C SER A 16 2.26 9.73 -14.07
N THR A 17 3.44 9.12 -14.15
CA THR A 17 3.92 8.31 -15.28
C THR A 17 3.37 6.88 -15.30
N LYS A 18 2.53 6.49 -14.32
CA LYS A 18 1.96 5.15 -14.22
C LYS A 18 0.74 5.03 -15.16
N PRO A 19 0.62 3.95 -15.96
CA PRO A 19 -0.51 3.76 -16.87
C PRO A 19 -1.85 3.58 -16.15
N HIS A 20 -1.83 3.21 -14.87
CA HIS A 20 -3.00 3.00 -14.02
C HIS A 20 -2.75 3.57 -12.62
N PRO A 21 -3.81 3.99 -11.90
CA PRO A 21 -3.66 4.47 -10.52
C PRO A 21 -3.17 3.36 -9.60
N THR A 22 -2.33 3.72 -8.63
CA THR A 22 -2.02 2.82 -7.51
C THR A 22 -3.29 2.60 -6.70
N VAL A 23 -3.62 1.34 -6.43
CA VAL A 23 -4.83 0.96 -5.71
C VAL A 23 -4.54 0.73 -4.24
N VAL A 24 -5.25 1.47 -3.38
CA VAL A 24 -5.15 1.39 -1.92
C VAL A 24 -6.40 0.69 -1.39
N GLY A 25 -6.25 -0.57 -0.97
CA GLY A 25 -7.30 -1.31 -0.30
C GLY A 25 -7.34 -1.01 1.19
N ILE A 26 -8.47 -0.54 1.69
CA ILE A 26 -8.68 -0.20 3.10
C ILE A 26 -9.68 -1.17 3.71
N GLY A 27 -9.23 -1.97 4.67
CA GLY A 27 -10.06 -2.88 5.48
C GLY A 27 -10.36 -2.29 6.86
N ALA A 28 -11.64 -2.23 7.23
CA ALA A 28 -12.06 -1.77 8.56
C ALA A 28 -13.37 -2.45 9.03
N SER A 29 -13.68 -2.38 10.32
CA SER A 29 -14.91 -2.97 10.88
C SER A 29 -15.54 -2.04 11.93
N ALA A 30 -15.60 -2.43 13.20
CA ALA A 30 -16.09 -1.56 14.27
C ALA A 30 -15.24 -0.27 14.37
N GLY A 31 -15.89 0.88 14.45
CA GLY A 31 -15.25 2.20 14.42
C GLY A 31 -14.90 2.74 13.01
N ALA A 32 -15.19 1.98 11.95
CA ALA A 32 -14.72 2.29 10.59
C ALA A 32 -15.14 3.68 10.09
N LEU A 33 -16.39 4.11 10.28
CA LEU A 33 -16.84 5.40 9.74
C LEU A 33 -16.03 6.58 10.31
N SER A 34 -15.79 6.59 11.62
CA SER A 34 -15.01 7.64 12.28
C SER A 34 -13.56 7.63 11.78
N ALA A 35 -12.97 6.43 11.69
CA ALA A 35 -11.60 6.27 11.19
C ALA A 35 -11.46 6.69 9.71
N LEU A 36 -12.38 6.28 8.85
CA LEU A 36 -12.33 6.62 7.43
C LEU A 36 -12.48 8.12 7.19
N LYS A 37 -13.36 8.81 7.94
CA LYS A 37 -13.46 10.28 7.88
C LYS A 37 -12.13 10.95 8.23
N ARG A 38 -11.56 10.61 9.39
CA ARG A 38 -10.25 11.13 9.84
C ARG A 38 -9.14 10.81 8.85
N PHE A 39 -9.16 9.61 8.24
CA PHE A 39 -8.19 9.22 7.22
C PHE A 39 -8.29 10.12 5.99
N PHE A 40 -9.50 10.26 5.43
CA PHE A 40 -9.72 11.03 4.21
C PHE A 40 -9.58 12.54 4.40
N ASP A 41 -9.81 13.07 5.60
CA ASP A 41 -9.50 14.48 5.94
C ASP A 41 -8.02 14.83 5.71
N HIS A 42 -7.12 13.83 5.66
CA HIS A 42 -5.68 13.99 5.40
C HIS A 42 -5.26 13.55 3.99
N VAL A 43 -6.20 13.14 3.12
CA VAL A 43 -5.90 12.77 1.73
C VAL A 43 -6.10 13.97 0.82
N PRO A 44 -5.07 14.43 0.09
CA PRO A 44 -5.22 15.55 -0.83
C PRO A 44 -6.06 15.18 -2.07
N PRO A 45 -6.72 16.18 -2.70
CA PRO A 45 -7.60 15.96 -3.85
C PRO A 45 -6.92 15.34 -5.07
N ASP A 46 -5.62 15.54 -5.21
CA ASP A 46 -4.78 15.11 -6.33
C ASP A 46 -3.83 13.97 -5.95
N SER A 47 -4.23 13.14 -4.97
CA SER A 47 -3.44 12.00 -4.49
C SER A 47 -2.99 11.04 -5.60
N GLY A 48 -3.77 10.93 -6.68
CA GLY A 48 -3.55 10.01 -7.80
C GLY A 48 -3.95 8.56 -7.51
N PHE A 49 -4.50 8.29 -6.31
CA PHE A 49 -4.84 6.94 -5.87
C PHE A 49 -6.30 6.57 -6.16
N ALA A 50 -6.53 5.27 -6.35
CA ALA A 50 -7.86 4.68 -6.27
C ALA A 50 -8.00 3.97 -4.92
N PHE A 51 -8.88 4.47 -4.06
CA PHE A 51 -9.14 3.87 -2.74
C PHE A 51 -10.29 2.89 -2.83
N VAL A 52 -10.14 1.69 -2.28
CA VAL A 52 -11.21 0.69 -2.21
C VAL A 52 -11.45 0.35 -0.75
N VAL A 53 -12.58 0.81 -0.24
CA VAL A 53 -13.00 0.69 1.15
C VAL A 53 -13.86 -0.55 1.32
N VAL A 54 -13.32 -1.54 2.01
CA VAL A 54 -13.99 -2.80 2.36
C VAL A 54 -14.26 -2.80 3.86
N VAL A 55 -15.54 -2.74 4.23
CA VAL A 55 -15.95 -2.78 5.63
C VAL A 55 -17.07 -3.79 5.87
N HIS A 56 -17.15 -4.31 7.09
CA HIS A 56 -18.27 -5.14 7.51
C HIS A 56 -19.55 -4.29 7.65
N LEU A 57 -20.40 -4.33 6.63
CA LEU A 57 -21.70 -3.67 6.62
C LEU A 57 -22.80 -4.60 7.13
N SER A 58 -23.80 -4.01 7.81
CA SER A 58 -25.01 -4.76 8.16
C SER A 58 -25.74 -5.20 6.89
N PRO A 59 -26.13 -6.48 6.76
CA PRO A 59 -26.82 -6.98 5.60
C PRO A 59 -28.29 -6.53 5.51
N GLU A 60 -28.84 -6.05 6.63
CA GLU A 60 -30.27 -5.73 6.79
C GLU A 60 -30.60 -4.27 6.49
N HIS A 61 -29.59 -3.41 6.35
CA HIS A 61 -29.75 -1.97 6.17
C HIS A 61 -29.05 -1.50 4.90
N LYS A 62 -29.68 -0.54 4.20
CA LYS A 62 -29.02 0.16 3.11
C LYS A 62 -27.79 0.88 3.67
N SER A 63 -26.62 0.64 3.08
CA SER A 63 -25.41 1.36 3.46
C SER A 63 -25.50 2.79 2.93
N HIS A 64 -25.29 3.75 3.82
CA HIS A 64 -25.11 5.17 3.50
C HIS A 64 -23.64 5.59 3.61
N LEU A 65 -22.71 4.61 3.66
CA LEU A 65 -21.30 4.89 3.90
C LEU A 65 -20.70 5.79 2.82
N ALA A 66 -21.01 5.56 1.54
CA ALA A 66 -20.54 6.41 0.45
C ALA A 66 -20.99 7.87 0.64
N ASP A 67 -22.28 8.10 0.91
CA ASP A 67 -22.84 9.43 1.15
C ASP A 67 -22.18 10.13 2.35
N LEU A 68 -21.96 9.38 3.44
CA LEU A 68 -21.35 9.91 4.66
C LEU A 68 -19.87 10.23 4.52
N LEU A 69 -19.14 9.47 3.69
CA LEU A 69 -17.74 9.72 3.38
C LEU A 69 -17.58 10.85 2.37
N GLN A 70 -18.51 11.01 1.41
CA GLN A 70 -18.45 12.09 0.42
C GLN A 70 -18.34 13.48 1.05
N LEU A 71 -18.88 13.67 2.26
CA LEU A 71 -18.78 14.92 3.03
C LEU A 71 -17.34 15.26 3.50
N HIS A 72 -16.44 14.28 3.51
CA HIS A 72 -15.05 14.37 3.98
C HIS A 72 -14.03 14.15 2.85
N VAL A 73 -14.49 13.86 1.63
CA VAL A 73 -13.64 13.56 0.48
C VAL A 73 -13.94 14.58 -0.61
N SER A 74 -12.91 15.26 -1.11
CA SER A 74 -13.03 16.29 -2.14
C SER A 74 -13.21 15.74 -3.56
N PHE A 75 -13.14 14.43 -3.72
CA PHE A 75 -13.29 13.70 -4.97
C PHE A 75 -14.36 12.60 -4.84
N PRO A 76 -14.80 11.97 -5.95
CA PRO A 76 -16.00 11.14 -5.91
C PRO A 76 -15.85 9.92 -5.00
N VAL A 77 -16.92 9.68 -4.24
CA VAL A 77 -17.12 8.47 -3.42
C VAL A 77 -18.30 7.70 -4.00
N GLN A 78 -18.04 6.47 -4.43
CA GLN A 78 -19.02 5.64 -5.14
C GLN A 78 -19.16 4.27 -4.48
N GLN A 79 -20.40 3.86 -4.20
CA GLN A 79 -20.65 2.45 -3.89
C GLN A 79 -20.60 1.62 -5.18
N VAL A 80 -19.84 0.52 -5.18
CA VAL A 80 -19.72 -0.36 -6.34
C VAL A 80 -21.02 -1.14 -6.52
N ALA A 81 -21.56 -1.14 -7.74
CA ALA A 81 -22.79 -1.84 -8.10
C ALA A 81 -22.58 -2.90 -9.17
N ASP A 82 -21.72 -2.62 -10.14
CA ASP A 82 -21.39 -3.49 -11.27
C ASP A 82 -19.88 -3.46 -11.54
N THR A 83 -19.44 -4.02 -12.67
CA THR A 83 -18.06 -3.86 -13.15
C THR A 83 -17.75 -2.38 -13.32
N THR A 84 -16.81 -1.86 -12.51
CA THR A 84 -16.52 -0.43 -12.40
C THR A 84 -15.04 -0.19 -12.71
N PRO A 85 -14.68 0.70 -13.65
CA PRO A 85 -13.27 1.03 -13.90
C PRO A 85 -12.66 1.73 -12.68
N LEU A 86 -11.38 1.45 -12.43
CA LEU A 86 -10.58 2.13 -11.40
C LEU A 86 -10.03 3.45 -11.96
N GLU A 87 -10.43 4.55 -11.35
CA GLU A 87 -10.01 5.91 -11.70
C GLU A 87 -9.13 6.52 -10.59
N PRO A 88 -8.14 7.35 -10.94
CA PRO A 88 -7.38 8.11 -9.95
C PRO A 88 -8.28 9.12 -9.23
N ASN A 89 -7.95 9.41 -7.97
CA ASN A 89 -8.72 10.32 -7.11
C ASN A 89 -10.17 9.85 -6.97
N HIS A 90 -10.36 8.59 -6.60
CA HIS A 90 -11.69 8.02 -6.42
C HIS A 90 -11.73 7.13 -5.18
N VAL A 91 -12.87 7.13 -4.48
CA VAL A 91 -13.13 6.19 -3.38
C VAL A 91 -14.26 5.26 -3.80
N TYR A 92 -13.99 3.97 -3.79
CA TYR A 92 -14.96 2.92 -4.03
C TYR A 92 -15.34 2.25 -2.72
N VAL A 93 -16.62 2.11 -2.45
CA VAL A 93 -17.14 1.48 -1.23
C VAL A 93 -17.84 0.18 -1.59
N ILE A 94 -17.51 -0.90 -0.87
CA ILE A 94 -18.18 -2.19 -1.04
C ILE A 94 -19.68 -2.09 -0.68
N PRO A 95 -20.60 -2.72 -1.44
CA PRO A 95 -21.99 -2.84 -1.02
C PRO A 95 -22.16 -3.94 0.04
N PRO A 96 -23.26 -3.93 0.82
CA PRO A 96 -23.58 -5.04 1.73
C PRO A 96 -23.72 -6.38 0.99
N ASN A 97 -23.41 -7.48 1.68
CA ASN A 97 -23.57 -8.86 1.19
C ASN A 97 -22.78 -9.24 -0.08
N ALA A 98 -21.69 -8.52 -0.38
CA ALA A 98 -20.84 -8.82 -1.53
C ALA A 98 -19.38 -9.03 -1.10
N ASN A 99 -18.65 -9.76 -1.94
CA ASN A 99 -17.20 -9.65 -2.06
C ASN A 99 -16.88 -8.70 -3.21
N ILE A 100 -15.74 -8.01 -3.14
CA ILE A 100 -15.22 -7.19 -4.23
C ILE A 100 -13.87 -7.73 -4.67
N ASN A 101 -13.64 -7.72 -5.98
CA ASN A 101 -12.44 -8.23 -6.62
C ASN A 101 -11.84 -7.13 -7.46
N THR A 102 -10.52 -7.13 -7.56
CA THR A 102 -9.83 -6.38 -8.61
C THR A 102 -9.54 -7.32 -9.78
N ILE A 103 -9.80 -6.86 -11.00
CA ILE A 103 -9.52 -7.59 -12.25
C ILE A 103 -9.00 -6.57 -13.26
N ASP A 104 -7.75 -6.72 -13.67
CA ASP A 104 -7.02 -5.78 -14.52
C ASP A 104 -7.10 -4.33 -14.00
N THR A 105 -7.97 -3.52 -14.61
CA THR A 105 -8.19 -2.10 -14.30
C THR A 105 -9.58 -1.82 -13.74
N HIS A 106 -10.30 -2.87 -13.31
CA HIS A 106 -11.69 -2.79 -12.89
C HIS A 106 -11.93 -3.45 -11.53
N LEU A 107 -12.97 -3.00 -10.86
CA LEU A 107 -13.59 -3.64 -9.71
C LEU A 107 -14.80 -4.44 -10.15
N ARG A 108 -14.97 -5.64 -9.58
CA ARG A 108 -16.12 -6.50 -9.84
C ARG A 108 -16.64 -7.14 -8.56
N LEU A 109 -17.96 -7.16 -8.41
CA LEU A 109 -18.61 -7.84 -7.30
C LEU A 109 -18.70 -9.36 -7.53
N SER A 110 -18.52 -10.12 -6.45
CA SER A 110 -18.83 -11.55 -6.39
C SER A 110 -19.69 -11.85 -5.17
N LYS A 111 -20.33 -13.01 -5.17
CA LYS A 111 -21.18 -13.44 -4.04
C LYS A 111 -20.32 -13.69 -2.81
N LEU A 112 -20.84 -13.27 -1.67
CA LEU A 112 -20.28 -13.56 -0.36
C LEU A 112 -20.55 -15.02 0.02
N GLU A 113 -19.68 -15.62 0.82
CA GLU A 113 -19.81 -16.99 1.29
C GLU A 113 -21.12 -17.18 2.08
N GLU A 114 -21.81 -18.30 1.85
CA GLU A 114 -23.11 -18.57 2.50
C GLU A 114 -22.97 -18.63 4.03
N LYS A 115 -21.92 -19.31 4.52
CA LYS A 115 -21.63 -19.44 5.94
C LYS A 115 -20.96 -18.18 6.48
N ARG A 116 -21.61 -17.51 7.44
CA ARG A 116 -21.10 -16.27 8.04
C ARG A 116 -19.70 -16.38 8.63
N SER A 117 -19.34 -17.53 9.21
CA SER A 117 -18.01 -17.78 9.80
C SER A 117 -16.88 -17.89 8.77
N GLN A 118 -17.21 -17.99 7.48
CA GLN A 118 -16.25 -18.09 6.37
C GLN A 118 -16.12 -16.78 5.61
N ARG A 119 -16.92 -15.76 5.96
CA ARG A 119 -16.92 -14.46 5.29
C ARG A 119 -15.70 -13.67 5.77
N ALA A 120 -14.78 -13.40 4.84
CA ALA A 120 -13.60 -12.59 5.07
C ALA A 120 -13.39 -11.66 3.85
N PRO A 121 -14.30 -10.70 3.63
CA PRO A 121 -14.29 -9.85 2.44
C PRO A 121 -13.02 -9.00 2.32
N ILE A 122 -12.38 -8.62 3.43
CA ILE A 122 -11.13 -7.85 3.40
C ILE A 122 -9.98 -8.76 2.96
N ASP A 123 -9.84 -9.95 3.55
CA ASP A 123 -8.87 -10.95 3.12
C ASP A 123 -9.04 -11.32 1.64
N HIS A 124 -10.28 -11.52 1.22
CA HIS A 124 -10.64 -11.81 -0.17
C HIS A 124 -10.20 -10.69 -1.09
N PHE A 125 -10.55 -9.45 -0.77
CA PHE A 125 -10.19 -8.30 -1.60
C PHE A 125 -8.67 -8.12 -1.69
N PHE A 126 -7.95 -8.15 -0.56
CA PHE A 126 -6.49 -8.02 -0.53
C PHE A 126 -5.78 -9.08 -1.36
N ARG A 127 -6.28 -10.32 -1.36
CA ARG A 127 -5.75 -11.37 -2.25
C ARG A 127 -5.88 -11.00 -3.72
N THR A 128 -7.08 -10.63 -4.17
CA THR A 128 -7.31 -10.26 -5.59
C THR A 128 -6.54 -9.01 -6.00
N LEU A 129 -6.40 -8.06 -5.06
CA LEU A 129 -5.63 -6.84 -5.23
C LEU A 129 -4.14 -7.16 -5.44
N ALA A 130 -3.58 -8.05 -4.61
CA ALA A 130 -2.19 -8.50 -4.73
C ALA A 130 -1.94 -9.26 -6.04
N GLU A 131 -2.87 -10.13 -6.44
CA GLU A 131 -2.78 -10.90 -7.69
C GLU A 131 -2.82 -10.01 -8.94
N THR A 132 -3.64 -8.95 -8.92
CA THR A 132 -3.85 -8.08 -10.09
C THR A 132 -2.77 -7.01 -10.26
N HIS A 133 -2.30 -6.41 -9.15
CA HIS A 133 -1.39 -5.26 -9.19
C HIS A 133 0.01 -5.58 -8.65
N ASP A 134 0.58 -6.73 -9.03
CA ASP A 134 1.88 -7.31 -8.59
C ASP A 134 2.92 -6.27 -8.13
N GLY A 135 3.06 -6.10 -6.81
CA GLY A 135 4.05 -5.20 -6.18
C GLY A 135 3.63 -3.73 -6.02
N HIS A 136 2.54 -3.31 -6.64
CA HIS A 136 1.98 -1.95 -6.54
C HIS A 136 0.73 -1.87 -5.66
N ALA A 137 0.23 -3.01 -5.18
CA ALA A 137 -0.89 -3.06 -4.26
C ALA A 137 -0.54 -2.48 -2.87
N ILE A 138 -1.46 -1.70 -2.29
CA ILE A 138 -1.32 -1.19 -0.92
C ILE A 138 -2.50 -1.69 -0.09
N GLY A 139 -2.22 -2.43 0.98
CA GLY A 139 -3.21 -2.91 1.95
C GLY A 139 -3.13 -2.12 3.25
N VAL A 140 -4.26 -1.55 3.68
CA VAL A 140 -4.38 -0.78 4.91
C VAL A 140 -5.39 -1.45 5.83
N VAL A 141 -4.97 -1.85 7.03
CA VAL A 141 -5.86 -2.41 8.06
C VAL A 141 -6.09 -1.37 9.14
N LEU A 142 -7.36 -0.99 9.33
CA LEU A 142 -7.79 -0.03 10.36
C LEU A 142 -8.55 -0.73 11.49
N THR A 143 -9.08 0.08 12.42
CA THR A 143 -9.92 -0.32 13.55
C THR A 143 -10.96 -1.41 13.24
N GLY A 144 -11.12 -2.35 14.19
CA GLY A 144 -12.11 -3.41 14.15
C GLY A 144 -11.91 -4.50 15.21
N THR A 145 -12.93 -5.31 15.48
CA THR A 145 -12.96 -6.31 16.58
C THR A 145 -12.58 -7.75 16.17
N GLY A 146 -12.11 -7.98 14.93
CA GLY A 146 -11.86 -9.31 14.36
C GLY A 146 -10.45 -9.50 13.81
N SER A 147 -10.28 -10.44 12.86
CA SER A 147 -8.99 -10.75 12.22
C SER A 147 -9.05 -10.74 10.69
N ASP A 148 -10.15 -10.25 10.11
CA ASP A 148 -10.27 -10.15 8.65
C ASP A 148 -9.28 -9.09 8.12
N GLY A 149 -8.60 -9.40 7.02
CA GLY A 149 -7.46 -8.66 6.48
C GLY A 149 -6.10 -9.26 6.85
N THR A 150 -6.00 -10.04 7.95
CA THR A 150 -4.74 -10.62 8.42
C THR A 150 -4.14 -11.67 7.46
N LEU A 151 -4.97 -12.42 6.75
CA LEU A 151 -4.48 -13.36 5.75
C LEU A 151 -4.16 -12.64 4.44
N GLY A 152 -5.00 -11.68 4.03
CA GLY A 152 -4.82 -10.93 2.80
C GLY A 152 -3.56 -10.06 2.77
N ILE A 153 -3.12 -9.52 3.91
CA ILE A 153 -1.85 -8.78 3.98
C ILE A 153 -0.63 -9.66 3.64
N LYS A 154 -0.71 -10.99 3.85
CA LYS A 154 0.34 -11.93 3.43
C LYS A 154 0.48 -11.92 1.91
N ASP A 155 -0.65 -11.95 1.21
CA ASP A 155 -0.69 -11.95 -0.26
C ASP A 155 -0.12 -10.62 -0.81
N ILE A 156 -0.50 -9.49 -0.24
CA ILE A 156 0.04 -8.15 -0.59
C ILE A 156 1.56 -8.12 -0.40
N LYS A 157 2.04 -8.54 0.78
CA LYS A 157 3.46 -8.56 1.12
C LYS A 157 4.26 -9.52 0.23
N ALA A 158 3.72 -10.70 -0.08
CA ALA A 158 4.35 -11.69 -0.96
C ALA A 158 4.66 -11.09 -2.34
N LYS A 159 3.72 -10.33 -2.90
CA LYS A 159 3.87 -9.63 -4.18
C LYS A 159 4.74 -8.39 -4.10
N GLY A 160 5.11 -7.95 -2.90
CA GLY A 160 5.97 -6.78 -2.67
C GLY A 160 5.22 -5.47 -2.51
N GLY A 161 3.89 -5.52 -2.39
CA GLY A 161 3.07 -4.36 -2.06
C GLY A 161 3.35 -3.83 -0.65
N LEU A 162 2.72 -2.71 -0.31
CA LEU A 162 2.85 -2.05 1.00
C LEU A 162 1.73 -2.52 1.94
N VAL A 163 2.09 -2.89 3.16
CA VAL A 163 1.13 -3.19 4.24
C VAL A 163 1.26 -2.15 5.34
N VAL A 164 0.19 -1.37 5.55
CA VAL A 164 0.11 -0.40 6.64
C VAL A 164 -1.00 -0.80 7.60
N VAL A 165 -0.73 -0.70 8.90
CA VAL A 165 -1.71 -1.00 9.94
C VAL A 165 -1.86 0.22 10.84
N GLN A 166 -3.10 0.55 11.20
CA GLN A 166 -3.37 1.58 12.20
C GLN A 166 -2.74 1.20 13.54
N ASP A 167 -2.10 2.15 14.23
CA ASP A 167 -1.62 1.95 15.60
C ASP A 167 -2.78 1.48 16.49
N PRO A 168 -2.68 0.31 17.15
CA PRO A 168 -3.69 -0.19 18.08
C PRO A 168 -4.12 0.82 19.15
N ASN A 169 -3.22 1.73 19.58
CA ASN A 169 -3.51 2.72 20.62
C ASN A 169 -4.34 3.91 20.10
N ASP A 170 -4.39 4.14 18.78
CA ASP A 170 -5.23 5.15 18.12
C ASP A 170 -6.51 4.54 17.51
N ALA A 171 -6.62 3.21 17.51
CA ALA A 171 -7.81 2.50 17.06
C ALA A 171 -8.90 2.50 18.14
N GLU A 172 -10.16 2.71 17.73
CA GLU A 172 -11.31 2.55 18.64
C GLU A 172 -11.48 1.09 19.07
N TYR A 173 -11.22 0.17 18.13
CA TYR A 173 -11.17 -1.26 18.36
C TYR A 173 -9.87 -1.81 17.76
N ASP A 174 -9.05 -2.42 18.59
CA ASP A 174 -7.67 -2.81 18.26
C ASP A 174 -7.53 -4.24 17.73
N GLY A 175 -8.59 -5.05 17.72
CA GLY A 175 -8.55 -6.46 17.34
C GLY A 175 -7.96 -6.73 15.95
N MET A 176 -8.45 -6.04 14.93
CA MET A 176 -7.95 -6.16 13.54
C MET A 176 -6.49 -5.69 13.43
N PRO A 177 -6.13 -4.48 13.91
CA PRO A 177 -4.74 -4.05 13.95
C PRO A 177 -3.80 -5.03 14.66
N GLN A 178 -4.14 -5.48 15.87
CA GLN A 178 -3.33 -6.43 16.64
C GLN A 178 -3.17 -7.76 15.90
N SER A 179 -4.24 -8.26 15.28
CA SER A 179 -4.19 -9.49 14.49
C SER A 179 -3.23 -9.37 13.30
N ALA A 180 -3.27 -8.24 12.58
CA ALA A 180 -2.36 -7.97 11.48
C ALA A 180 -0.90 -7.85 11.97
N ILE A 181 -0.66 -7.13 13.07
CA ILE A 181 0.68 -6.96 13.67
C ILE A 181 1.28 -8.28 14.14
N ALA A 182 0.48 -9.17 14.72
CA ALA A 182 0.93 -10.47 15.20
C ALA A 182 1.52 -11.38 14.10
N THR A 183 1.28 -11.07 12.82
CA THR A 183 1.92 -11.78 11.70
C THR A 183 3.39 -11.42 11.49
N GLY A 184 3.84 -10.27 12.00
CA GLY A 184 5.17 -9.71 11.72
C GLY A 184 5.35 -9.21 10.29
N LEU A 185 4.26 -9.08 9.52
CA LEU A 185 4.28 -8.67 8.10
C LEU A 185 4.00 -7.20 7.81
N PRO A 186 3.30 -6.43 8.67
CA PRO A 186 3.12 -4.99 8.43
C PRO A 186 4.47 -4.28 8.24
N ASP A 187 4.55 -3.41 7.24
CA ASP A 187 5.73 -2.58 7.03
C ASP A 187 5.72 -1.37 7.96
N LEU A 188 4.52 -0.83 8.18
CA LEU A 188 4.30 0.39 8.95
C LEU A 188 3.13 0.18 9.90
N VAL A 189 3.34 0.54 11.17
CA VAL A 189 2.29 0.68 12.18
C VAL A 189 2.26 2.14 12.58
N LEU A 190 1.19 2.85 12.24
CA LEU A 190 1.16 4.31 12.32
C LEU A 190 -0.16 4.83 12.90
N PRO A 191 -0.14 5.95 13.64
CA PRO A 191 -1.35 6.71 13.92
C PRO A 191 -2.12 7.03 12.63
N LEU A 192 -3.44 6.99 12.70
CA LEU A 192 -4.33 7.06 11.54
C LEU A 192 -4.08 8.27 10.64
N ASN A 193 -3.78 9.42 11.22
CA ASN A 193 -3.51 10.67 10.51
C ASN A 193 -2.18 10.70 9.76
N GLN A 194 -1.26 9.77 10.04
CA GLN A 194 0.04 9.66 9.36
C GLN A 194 0.01 8.67 8.19
N ILE A 195 -1.02 7.81 8.12
CA ILE A 195 -1.11 6.76 7.10
C ILE A 195 -1.17 7.34 5.67
N PRO A 196 -2.02 8.33 5.35
CA PRO A 196 -2.08 8.89 3.99
C PRO A 196 -0.74 9.42 3.49
N ASP A 197 -0.06 10.21 4.32
CA ASP A 197 1.26 10.78 3.99
C ASP A 197 2.32 9.70 3.76
N ALA A 198 2.33 8.65 4.58
CA ALA A 198 3.26 7.54 4.43
C ALA A 198 3.04 6.78 3.12
N ILE A 199 1.77 6.51 2.77
CA ILE A 199 1.39 5.89 1.49
C ILE A 199 1.86 6.75 0.32
N MET A 200 1.59 8.06 0.36
CA MET A 200 2.01 8.99 -0.67
C MET A 200 3.52 9.04 -0.84
N ARG A 201 4.29 9.10 0.26
CA ARG A 201 5.75 9.14 0.21
C ARG A 201 6.31 7.83 -0.33
N PHE A 202 5.77 6.69 0.08
CA PHE A 202 6.17 5.39 -0.43
C PHE A 202 5.96 5.30 -1.96
N ASP A 203 4.75 5.64 -2.43
CA ASP A 203 4.39 5.53 -3.85
C ASP A 203 5.17 6.50 -4.76
N ARG A 204 5.49 7.69 -4.25
CA ARG A 204 6.25 8.73 -4.95
C ARG A 204 7.76 8.53 -4.88
N THR A 205 8.26 7.69 -3.98
CA THR A 205 9.69 7.38 -3.93
C THR A 205 10.00 6.47 -5.12
N GLU A 206 10.90 6.92 -5.99
CA GLU A 206 11.35 6.19 -7.18
C GLU A 206 12.82 5.77 -7.02
N PRO A 207 13.10 4.62 -6.38
CA PRO A 207 14.46 4.12 -6.25
C PRO A 207 15.13 3.94 -7.60
N ARG A 208 16.24 4.62 -7.77
CA ARG A 208 17.15 4.45 -8.89
C ARG A 208 18.17 3.43 -8.47
N ILE A 209 17.83 2.17 -8.69
CA ILE A 209 18.84 1.13 -8.73
C ILE A 209 19.35 1.12 -10.17
N PRO A 210 20.62 1.47 -10.41
CA PRO A 210 21.19 1.39 -11.74
C PRO A 210 21.02 -0.04 -12.27
N ASP A 211 20.09 -0.21 -13.19
CA ASP A 211 20.11 -1.35 -14.09
C ASP A 211 21.10 -1.00 -15.20
N ALA A 212 21.98 -1.95 -15.51
CA ALA A 212 22.89 -1.84 -16.64
C ALA A 212 22.07 -1.41 -17.85
N LYS A 213 22.25 -0.16 -18.29
CA LYS A 213 21.68 0.30 -19.54
C LYS A 213 22.25 -0.58 -20.65
N GLU A 214 21.44 -0.91 -21.64
CA GLU A 214 21.96 -1.40 -22.91
C GLU A 214 22.98 -0.39 -23.45
N GLY A 215 24.26 -0.70 -23.31
CA GLY A 215 25.37 0.10 -23.85
C GLY A 215 26.45 0.58 -22.87
N GLU A 216 26.32 0.37 -21.55
CA GLU A 216 27.40 0.68 -20.57
C GLU A 216 28.22 -0.58 -20.24
N ASP A 217 29.54 -0.42 -20.04
CA ASP A 217 30.47 -1.53 -19.76
C ASP A 217 30.17 -2.17 -18.38
N PRO A 218 29.63 -3.41 -18.34
CA PRO A 218 29.07 -4.02 -17.12
C PRO A 218 30.09 -4.32 -16.01
N GLU A 219 31.39 -4.15 -16.24
CA GLU A 219 32.43 -4.65 -15.34
C GLU A 219 32.87 -3.69 -14.21
N GLN A 220 32.64 -2.37 -14.28
CA GLN A 220 33.51 -1.45 -13.52
C GLN A 220 32.91 -0.68 -12.33
N ALA A 221 31.59 -0.54 -12.16
CA ALA A 221 31.02 0.16 -10.99
C ALA A 221 29.72 -0.45 -10.42
N GLU A 222 28.89 -1.03 -11.28
CA GLU A 222 27.51 -1.45 -10.95
C GLU A 222 27.40 -2.82 -10.24
N PRO A 223 28.21 -3.85 -10.59
CA PRO A 223 28.26 -5.09 -9.82
C PRO A 223 28.66 -4.82 -8.36
N VAL A 224 29.47 -3.77 -8.13
CA VAL A 224 30.11 -3.51 -6.84
C VAL A 224 29.10 -3.05 -5.79
N LEU A 225 28.17 -2.14 -6.08
CA LEU A 225 27.22 -1.65 -5.07
C LEU A 225 26.20 -2.73 -4.67
N LEU A 226 25.63 -3.44 -5.64
CA LEU A 226 24.71 -4.53 -5.36
C LEU A 226 25.41 -5.67 -4.59
N GLN A 227 26.63 -6.05 -5.00
CA GLN A 227 27.41 -7.04 -4.27
C GLN A 227 27.75 -6.55 -2.86
N ARG A 228 28.04 -5.26 -2.66
CA ARG A 228 28.26 -4.69 -1.32
C ARG A 228 27.01 -4.77 -0.45
N VAL A 229 25.82 -4.51 -1.00
CA VAL A 229 24.55 -4.69 -0.26
C VAL A 229 24.38 -6.16 0.15
N ILE A 230 24.54 -7.10 -0.77
CA ILE A 230 24.43 -8.55 -0.47
C ILE A 230 25.49 -8.97 0.57
N ALA A 231 26.72 -8.47 0.45
CA ALA A 231 27.80 -8.75 1.38
C ALA A 231 27.52 -8.18 2.78
N GLN A 232 26.94 -6.98 2.88
CA GLN A 232 26.51 -6.41 4.18
C GLN A 232 25.44 -7.27 4.84
N VAL A 233 24.44 -7.72 4.07
CA VAL A 233 23.40 -8.63 4.59
C VAL A 233 24.01 -9.94 5.07
N ARG A 234 24.87 -10.57 4.25
CA ARG A 234 25.56 -11.82 4.61
C ARG A 234 26.41 -11.66 5.86
N ALA A 235 27.20 -10.58 5.97
CA ALA A 235 28.08 -10.34 7.11
C ALA A 235 27.33 -10.20 8.45
N ARG A 236 26.07 -9.76 8.42
CA ARG A 236 25.26 -9.53 9.63
C ARG A 236 24.28 -10.65 9.95
N THR A 237 23.85 -11.43 8.96
CA THR A 237 22.80 -12.44 9.11
C THR A 237 23.28 -13.88 8.87
N ASP A 238 24.49 -14.05 8.35
CA ASP A 238 25.06 -15.33 7.89
C ASP A 238 24.24 -16.03 6.78
N ARG A 239 23.28 -15.31 6.17
CA ARG A 239 22.46 -15.80 5.06
C ARG A 239 23.08 -15.39 3.73
N ASP A 240 23.27 -16.36 2.83
CA ASP A 240 23.81 -16.13 1.49
C ASP A 240 22.68 -16.05 0.44
N PHE A 241 22.52 -14.86 -0.15
CA PHE A 241 21.51 -14.58 -1.17
C PHE A 241 22.07 -14.55 -2.59
N SER A 242 23.35 -14.93 -2.79
CA SER A 242 24.02 -14.92 -4.11
C SER A 242 23.34 -15.80 -5.17
N ARG A 243 22.57 -16.81 -4.74
CA ARG A 243 21.85 -17.75 -5.62
C ARG A 243 20.41 -17.33 -5.93
N TYR A 244 19.90 -16.26 -5.33
CA TYR A 244 18.55 -15.76 -5.62
C TYR A 244 18.53 -15.05 -6.98
N LYS A 245 17.37 -15.08 -7.65
CA LYS A 245 17.18 -14.37 -8.92
C LYS A 245 17.47 -12.87 -8.72
N ARG A 246 18.32 -12.30 -9.57
CA ARG A 246 18.71 -10.87 -9.51
C ARG A 246 17.49 -9.94 -9.50
N SER A 247 16.50 -10.21 -10.36
CA SER A 247 15.26 -9.42 -10.42
C SER A 247 14.48 -9.42 -9.10
N THR A 248 14.42 -10.56 -8.39
CA THR A 248 13.78 -10.65 -7.08
C THR A 248 14.54 -9.81 -6.05
N ILE A 249 15.87 -9.91 -6.00
CA ILE A 249 16.70 -9.14 -5.07
C ILE A 249 16.56 -7.65 -5.32
N LEU A 250 16.66 -7.20 -6.57
CA LEU A 250 16.52 -5.80 -6.95
C LEU A 250 15.14 -5.23 -6.55
N ARG A 251 14.07 -6.00 -6.80
CA ARG A 251 12.71 -5.60 -6.40
C ARG A 251 12.60 -5.42 -4.88
N ARG A 252 13.20 -6.32 -4.09
CA ARG A 252 13.18 -6.22 -2.61
C ARG A 252 14.06 -5.08 -2.09
N ILE A 253 15.22 -4.84 -2.69
CA ILE A 253 16.06 -3.66 -2.36
C ILE A 253 15.29 -2.37 -2.67
N SER A 254 14.71 -2.25 -3.87
CA SER A 254 13.94 -1.09 -4.30
C SER A 254 12.80 -0.81 -3.32
N ARG A 255 12.03 -1.84 -2.96
CA ARG A 255 10.97 -1.74 -1.97
C ARG A 255 11.44 -1.23 -0.60
N ARG A 256 12.56 -1.75 -0.07
CA ARG A 256 13.13 -1.27 1.20
C ARG A 256 13.62 0.16 1.11
N MET A 257 14.15 0.56 -0.04
CA MET A 257 14.51 1.95 -0.33
C MET A 257 13.26 2.85 -0.31
N GLN A 258 12.13 2.42 -0.90
CA GLN A 258 10.85 3.14 -0.82
C GLN A 258 10.37 3.30 0.63
N LEU A 259 10.46 2.26 1.46
CA LEU A 259 10.09 2.32 2.88
C LEU A 259 10.98 3.27 3.69
N ASN A 260 12.23 3.47 3.27
CA ASN A 260 13.16 4.41 3.88
C ASN A 260 13.13 5.80 3.21
N TYR A 261 12.28 6.00 2.19
CA TYR A 261 12.22 7.21 1.38
C TYR A 261 13.56 7.60 0.75
N LEU A 262 14.31 6.60 0.27
CA LEU A 262 15.61 6.77 -0.37
C LEU A 262 15.52 6.43 -1.85
N GLU A 263 16.08 7.30 -2.69
CA GLU A 263 16.11 7.08 -4.14
C GLU A 263 17.47 6.56 -4.64
N ASP A 264 18.53 6.70 -3.86
CA ASP A 264 19.90 6.37 -4.25
C ASP A 264 20.44 5.13 -3.51
N LEU A 265 21.00 4.17 -4.27
CA LEU A 265 21.46 2.90 -3.73
C LEU A 265 22.70 3.05 -2.82
N GLN A 266 23.58 4.01 -3.09
CA GLN A 266 24.75 4.25 -2.25
C GLN A 266 24.33 4.77 -0.86
N THR A 267 23.36 5.70 -0.83
CA THR A 267 22.76 6.21 0.41
C THR A 267 22.08 5.09 1.20
N TYR A 268 21.38 4.17 0.53
CA TYR A 268 20.79 3.01 1.17
C TYR A 268 21.85 2.03 1.72
N LEU A 269 22.96 1.83 1.02
CA LEU A 269 24.07 1.03 1.52
C LEU A 269 24.69 1.61 2.79
N ASP A 270 24.79 2.94 2.89
CA ASP A 270 25.28 3.60 4.09
C ASP A 270 24.28 3.46 5.25
N ARG A 271 22.97 3.56 4.97
CA ARG A 271 21.90 3.24 5.94
C ARG A 271 22.02 1.82 6.51
N LEU A 272 22.29 0.83 5.65
CA LEU A 272 22.48 -0.57 6.07
C LEU A 272 23.69 -0.76 6.99
N ARG A 273 24.73 0.06 6.87
CA ARG A 273 25.90 0.00 7.77
C ARG A 273 25.57 0.55 9.16
N ASP A 274 24.80 1.63 9.19
CA ASP A 274 24.49 2.36 10.41
C ASP A 274 23.31 1.75 11.18
N GLN A 275 22.42 1.01 10.51
CA GLN A 275 21.19 0.46 11.08
C GLN A 275 21.10 -1.06 10.96
N PRO A 276 21.50 -1.81 12.00
CA PRO A 276 21.42 -3.26 12.00
C PRO A 276 20.00 -3.83 11.79
N ASP A 277 18.98 -3.11 12.24
CA ASP A 277 17.59 -3.55 12.09
C ASP A 277 17.12 -3.48 10.63
N GLU A 278 17.59 -2.50 9.85
CA GLU A 278 17.30 -2.44 8.41
C GLU A 278 17.95 -3.62 7.66
N VAL A 279 19.13 -4.06 8.09
CA VAL A 279 19.79 -5.24 7.50
C VAL A 279 18.96 -6.51 7.73
N ARG A 280 18.38 -6.66 8.92
CA ARG A 280 17.48 -7.78 9.23
C ARG A 280 16.20 -7.68 8.41
N ALA A 281 15.59 -6.49 8.35
CA ALA A 281 14.38 -6.26 7.58
C ALA A 281 14.58 -6.53 6.08
N LEU A 282 15.72 -6.15 5.50
CA LEU A 282 16.08 -6.48 4.12
C LEU A 282 16.30 -7.99 3.93
N ALA A 283 16.97 -8.65 4.88
CA ALA A 283 17.19 -10.10 4.82
C ALA A 283 15.88 -10.89 4.91
N ASP A 284 14.93 -10.43 5.73
CA ASP A 284 13.62 -11.05 5.85
C ASP A 284 12.79 -10.78 4.57
N ASP A 285 12.82 -9.57 4.00
CA ASP A 285 12.17 -9.26 2.72
C ASP A 285 12.72 -10.13 1.55
N PHE A 286 14.00 -10.55 1.59
CA PHE A 286 14.55 -11.50 0.61
C PHE A 286 13.98 -12.91 0.71
N LEU A 287 13.47 -13.32 1.87
CA LEU A 287 12.88 -14.65 2.09
C LEU A 287 11.39 -14.72 1.76
N ILE A 288 10.75 -13.57 1.55
CA ILE A 288 9.33 -13.52 1.20
C ILE A 288 9.15 -13.97 -0.25
N THR A 289 8.50 -15.12 -0.41
CA THR A 289 8.17 -15.74 -1.70
C THR A 289 6.67 -15.71 -1.98
#